data_AF-A0A849PJR6-F1
#
_entry.id   AF-A0A849PJR6-F1
#
_cell.length_a   1.000
_cell.length_b   1.000
_cell.length_c   1.000
_cell.angle_alpha   90.00
_cell.angle_beta   90.00
_cell.angle_gamma   90.00
#
_symmetry.space_group_name_H-M   'P 1'
#
loop_
_entity.id
_entity.type
_entity.pdbx_description
1 polymer ?
#
loop_
_entity_poly.entity_id
_entity_poly.type
_entity_poly.pdbx_seq_one_letter_code
_entity_poly.pdbx_strand_id
1 'polypeptide(L)'
;MLSIISLSLALFRWFNFEVASERMDSIFLLLLTIVVLIFIIPFESLKSIKAGGVELILDQPQVKGAIDGLGLKRIENKQLRQSLKRLSPLIEQIRGSRVLWIDDRQYNILGERRLLRALGIVVVTAISSEKAEEILFEDDDFDMIISDVQRKGMSYKLNNGEPIHEGVNFIVALRKGYLFSLESKFKQYLQEGAVNEELKKIFEDKQRSLSRRGSISKIDEKCWEIVDYSMRYRIKDTGTELNVYDDNRVINSLPVIFYAAYPWKKLFNYTIPAREPFIPEVELSNSIEMLVTKIIIILSKVRSNPIPIKLKKEPTPAA
;
A
#
# COMPACT_ATOMS: atom_id res chain seq x y z
N MET A 1 -14.33 -19.43 27.88
CA MET A 1 -14.17 -19.97 29.25
C MET A 1 -15.32 -19.54 30.15
N LEU A 2 -15.64 -18.23 30.26
CA LEU A 2 -16.81 -17.74 31.01
C LEU A 2 -18.15 -18.32 30.54
N SER A 3 -18.41 -18.39 29.23
CA SER A 3 -19.62 -19.04 28.69
C SER A 3 -19.75 -20.51 29.08
N ILE A 4 -18.62 -21.24 29.07
CA ILE A 4 -18.56 -22.66 29.47
C ILE A 4 -18.82 -22.78 30.98
N ILE A 5 -18.22 -21.93 31.81
CA ILE A 5 -18.46 -21.93 33.27
C ILE A 5 -19.92 -21.61 33.57
N SER A 6 -20.50 -20.59 32.95
CA SER A 6 -21.91 -20.22 33.14
C SER A 6 -22.87 -21.31 32.64
N LEU A 7 -22.57 -21.94 31.50
CA LEU A 7 -23.35 -23.06 30.98
C LEU A 7 -23.24 -24.29 31.88
N SER A 8 -22.05 -24.61 32.37
CA SER A 8 -21.84 -25.70 33.33
C SER A 8 -22.56 -25.45 34.65
N LEU A 9 -22.59 -24.21 35.15
CA LEU A 9 -23.36 -23.85 36.35
C LEU A 9 -24.87 -23.92 36.11
N ALA A 10 -25.35 -23.50 34.94
CA ALA A 10 -26.76 -23.63 34.56
C ALA A 10 -27.18 -25.11 34.44
N LEU A 11 -26.36 -25.95 33.79
CA LEU A 11 -26.57 -27.38 33.66
C LEU A 11 -26.50 -28.09 35.01
N PHE A 12 -25.51 -27.77 35.85
CA PHE A 12 -25.40 -28.32 37.20
C PHE A 12 -26.64 -27.98 38.03
N ARG A 13 -27.14 -26.74 37.93
CA ARG A 13 -28.38 -26.32 38.62
C ARG A 13 -29.61 -27.05 38.06
N TRP A 14 -29.67 -27.27 36.75
CA TRP A 14 -30.74 -28.05 36.11
C TRP A 14 -30.76 -29.52 36.58
N PHE A 15 -29.60 -30.17 36.64
CA PHE A 15 -29.50 -31.56 37.09
C PHE A 15 -29.77 -31.76 38.59
N ASN A 16 -29.58 -30.72 39.41
CA ASN A 16 -29.84 -30.77 40.85
C ASN A 16 -31.18 -30.11 41.23
N PHE A 17 -32.11 -29.96 40.28
CA PHE A 17 -33.39 -29.29 40.48
C PHE A 17 -34.24 -29.90 41.61
N GLU A 18 -34.18 -31.23 41.81
CA GLU A 18 -34.92 -31.92 42.88
C GLU A 18 -34.47 -31.53 44.29
N VAL A 19 -33.19 -31.14 44.46
CA VAL A 19 -32.62 -30.77 45.77
C VAL A 19 -32.84 -29.29 46.07
N ALA A 20 -33.03 -28.47 45.04
CA ALA A 20 -33.02 -27.01 45.14
C ALA A 20 -34.40 -26.38 44.90
N SER A 21 -35.44 -26.85 45.62
CA SER A 21 -36.83 -26.34 45.57
C SER A 21 -37.51 -26.38 44.18
N GLU A 22 -38.77 -26.83 44.10
CA GLU A 22 -39.51 -27.09 42.85
C GLU A 22 -39.77 -25.86 41.92
N ARG A 23 -39.14 -24.71 42.15
CA ARG A 23 -39.27 -23.52 41.30
C ARG A 23 -37.95 -23.20 40.64
N MET A 24 -37.98 -23.05 39.31
CA MET A 24 -36.89 -22.38 38.59
C MET A 24 -36.75 -20.98 39.16
N ASP A 25 -35.71 -20.76 39.93
CA ASP A 25 -35.51 -19.49 40.61
C ASP A 25 -34.87 -18.46 39.68
N SER A 26 -35.02 -17.19 40.04
CA SER A 26 -34.53 -16.06 39.26
C SER A 26 -33.03 -16.15 38.94
N ILE A 27 -32.26 -16.88 39.75
CA ILE A 27 -30.82 -17.13 39.54
C ILE A 27 -30.58 -18.00 38.30
N PHE A 28 -31.36 -19.07 38.10
CA PHE A 28 -31.25 -19.89 36.88
C PHE A 28 -31.54 -19.07 35.62
N LEU A 29 -32.62 -18.28 35.64
CA LEU A 29 -33.00 -17.42 34.51
C LEU A 29 -31.96 -16.34 34.23
N LEU A 30 -31.34 -15.76 35.28
CA LEU A 30 -30.25 -14.79 35.14
C LEU A 30 -29.03 -15.44 34.47
N LEU A 31 -28.61 -16.63 34.89
CA LEU A 31 -27.48 -17.34 34.30
C LEU A 31 -27.73 -17.68 32.82
N LEU A 32 -28.93 -18.17 32.49
CA LEU A 32 -29.33 -18.45 31.12
C LEU A 32 -29.31 -17.17 30.26
N THR A 33 -29.84 -16.07 30.80
CA THR A 33 -29.83 -14.76 30.13
C THR A 33 -28.40 -14.25 29.89
N ILE A 34 -27.49 -14.42 30.85
CA ILE A 34 -26.07 -14.08 30.69
C ILE A 34 -25.43 -14.94 29.59
N VAL A 35 -25.72 -16.24 29.52
CA VAL A 35 -25.22 -17.11 28.44
C VAL A 35 -25.74 -16.64 27.08
N VAL A 36 -27.04 -16.37 26.96
CA VAL A 36 -27.65 -15.88 25.72
C VAL A 36 -27.07 -14.53 25.32
N LEU A 37 -26.92 -13.59 26.24
CA LEU A 37 -26.26 -12.30 25.99
C LEU A 37 -24.80 -12.49 25.56
N ILE A 38 -24.08 -13.48 26.13
CA ILE A 38 -22.71 -13.77 25.72
C ILE A 38 -22.64 -14.27 24.26
N PHE A 39 -23.66 -14.97 23.78
CA PHE A 39 -23.71 -15.45 22.39
C PHE A 39 -24.26 -14.41 21.41
N ILE A 40 -25.16 -13.54 21.84
CA ILE A 40 -25.76 -12.49 20.99
C ILE A 40 -24.81 -11.30 20.83
N ILE A 41 -24.07 -10.94 21.87
CA ILE A 41 -23.19 -9.76 21.84
C ILE A 41 -21.88 -10.15 21.15
N PRO A 42 -21.53 -9.51 20.02
CA PRO A 42 -20.25 -9.76 19.35
C PRO A 42 -19.11 -9.18 20.19
N PHE A 43 -18.53 -9.97 21.10
CA PHE A 43 -17.43 -9.56 21.99
C PHE A 43 -16.21 -8.99 21.25
N GLU A 44 -16.05 -9.34 19.98
CA GLU A 44 -15.04 -8.77 19.07
C GLU A 44 -15.16 -7.24 18.92
N SER A 45 -16.35 -6.69 19.21
CA SER A 45 -16.63 -5.25 19.11
C SER A 45 -16.50 -4.48 20.42
N LEU A 46 -16.41 -5.17 21.57
CA LEU A 46 -16.35 -4.52 22.90
C LEU A 46 -14.93 -4.02 23.21
N LYS A 47 -14.70 -2.71 23.03
CA LYS A 47 -13.41 -2.05 23.32
C LYS A 47 -13.16 -1.83 24.82
N SER A 48 -14.21 -1.53 25.59
CA SER A 48 -14.14 -1.47 27.05
C SER A 48 -15.47 -1.86 27.69
N ILE A 49 -15.37 -2.45 28.88
CA ILE A 49 -16.52 -2.78 29.73
C ILE A 49 -16.37 -1.96 31.01
N LYS A 50 -17.34 -1.11 31.30
CA LYS A 50 -17.42 -0.34 32.56
C LYS A 50 -18.44 -0.98 33.47
N ALA A 51 -18.00 -1.48 34.63
CA ALA A 51 -18.87 -2.03 35.65
C ALA A 51 -18.37 -1.63 37.05
N GLY A 52 -19.25 -1.04 37.86
CA GLY A 52 -18.95 -0.73 39.27
C GLY A 52 -17.78 0.23 39.51
N GLY A 53 -17.54 1.19 38.62
CA GLY A 53 -16.40 2.12 38.72
C GLY A 53 -15.07 1.55 38.23
N VAL A 54 -15.04 0.32 37.72
CA VAL A 54 -13.87 -0.29 37.08
C VAL A 54 -14.09 -0.33 35.56
N GLU A 55 -13.12 0.20 34.80
CA GLU A 55 -13.07 0.09 33.35
C GLU A 55 -12.10 -1.03 32.96
N LEU A 56 -12.63 -2.15 32.48
CA LEU A 56 -11.85 -3.22 31.87
C LEU A 56 -11.69 -2.91 30.38
N ILE A 57 -10.51 -2.44 30.01
CA ILE A 57 -10.11 -2.30 28.61
C ILE A 57 -9.70 -3.69 28.13
N LEU A 58 -10.44 -4.26 27.18
CA LEU A 58 -10.03 -5.48 26.49
C LEU A 58 -8.90 -5.09 25.52
N ASP A 59 -7.70 -4.92 26.07
CA ASP A 59 -6.49 -4.61 25.32
C ASP A 59 -6.26 -5.80 24.37
N GLN A 60 -6.37 -5.59 23.05
CA GLN A 60 -6.29 -6.65 22.06
C GLN A 60 -4.98 -7.45 22.24
N PRO A 61 -5.02 -8.68 22.81
CA PRO A 61 -3.80 -9.37 23.24
C PRO A 61 -2.88 -9.72 22.07
N GLN A 62 -3.45 -9.79 20.88
CA GLN A 62 -2.77 -10.08 19.62
C GLN A 62 -1.82 -8.96 19.20
N VAL A 63 -2.15 -7.70 19.50
CA VAL A 63 -1.31 -6.55 19.13
C VAL A 63 -0.13 -6.46 20.07
N LYS A 64 -0.40 -6.54 21.37
CA LYS A 64 0.63 -6.52 22.40
C LYS A 64 1.55 -7.75 22.29
N GLY A 65 0.97 -8.93 22.04
CA GLY A 65 1.72 -10.16 21.79
C GLY A 65 2.54 -10.12 20.50
N ALA A 66 2.01 -9.52 19.42
CA ALA A 66 2.79 -9.31 18.21
C ALA A 66 3.94 -8.32 18.47
N ILE A 67 3.65 -7.14 19.02
CA ILE A 67 4.63 -6.12 19.41
C ILE A 67 5.72 -6.69 20.34
N ASP A 68 5.35 -7.45 21.36
CA ASP A 68 6.30 -8.10 22.26
C ASP A 68 7.08 -9.24 21.54
N GLY A 69 6.41 -9.96 20.64
CA GLY A 69 6.96 -11.01 19.78
C GLY A 69 7.91 -10.50 18.68
N LEU A 70 7.80 -9.23 18.27
CA LEU A 70 8.75 -8.60 17.33
C LEU A 70 10.14 -8.44 17.96
N GLY A 71 10.27 -8.75 19.26
CA GLY A 71 11.50 -8.58 19.99
C GLY A 71 11.85 -7.10 20.12
N LEU A 72 10.87 -6.20 20.26
CA LEU A 72 11.13 -4.75 20.38
C LEU A 72 12.07 -4.41 21.53
N LYS A 73 12.20 -5.28 22.54
CA LYS A 73 13.24 -5.20 23.58
C LYS A 73 14.67 -5.14 23.02
N ARG A 74 14.88 -5.58 21.78
CA ARG A 74 16.15 -5.50 21.02
C ARG A 74 16.32 -4.19 20.24
N ILE A 75 15.25 -3.41 20.03
CA ILE A 75 15.35 -2.10 19.37
C ILE A 75 15.89 -1.10 20.39
N GLU A 76 17.17 -0.79 20.40
CA GLU A 76 17.76 0.10 21.42
C GLU A 76 17.14 1.52 21.43
N ASN A 77 16.55 1.94 20.30
CA ASN A 77 15.91 3.25 20.18
C ASN A 77 14.62 3.36 21.01
N LYS A 78 14.70 4.05 22.16
CA LYS A 78 13.58 4.32 23.08
C LYS A 78 12.44 5.14 22.44
N GLN A 79 12.76 6.11 21.59
CA GLN A 79 11.77 6.97 20.92
C GLN A 79 10.93 6.15 19.94
N LEU A 80 11.58 5.32 19.12
CA LEU A 80 10.89 4.38 18.22
C LEU A 80 9.96 3.44 18.99
N ARG A 81 10.39 2.86 20.12
CA ARG A 81 9.50 2.03 20.96
C ARG A 81 8.27 2.79 21.45
N GLN A 82 8.44 4.03 21.90
CA GLN A 82 7.32 4.86 22.36
C GLN A 82 6.37 5.20 21.22
N SER A 83 6.92 5.55 20.04
CA SER A 83 6.16 5.81 18.82
C SER A 83 5.36 4.58 18.39
N LEU A 84 5.97 3.39 18.37
CA LEU A 84 5.27 2.13 18.08
C LEU A 84 4.16 1.81 19.08
N LYS A 85 4.41 2.00 20.39
CA LYS A 85 3.40 1.80 21.43
C LYS A 85 2.20 2.74 21.23
N ARG A 86 2.45 4.00 20.88
CA ARG A 86 1.40 4.98 20.59
C ARG A 86 0.61 4.63 19.32
N LEU A 87 1.29 4.11 18.31
CA LEU A 87 0.69 3.74 17.02
C LEU A 87 0.11 2.32 16.99
N SER A 88 0.12 1.61 18.13
CA SER A 88 -0.37 0.24 18.26
C SER A 88 -1.73 -0.01 17.61
N PRO A 89 -2.75 0.86 17.75
CA PRO A 89 -4.05 0.63 17.10
C PRO A 89 -4.00 0.68 15.57
N LEU A 90 -3.06 1.45 15.00
CA LEU A 90 -2.89 1.57 13.55
C LEU A 90 -2.07 0.41 12.97
N ILE A 91 -1.16 -0.16 13.76
CA ILE A 91 -0.31 -1.29 13.32
C ILE A 91 -1.16 -2.49 12.88
N GLU A 92 -2.30 -2.74 13.52
CA GLU A 92 -3.20 -3.83 13.09
C GLU A 92 -3.85 -3.55 11.73
N GLN A 93 -4.16 -2.29 11.43
CA GLN A 93 -4.84 -1.90 10.19
C GLN A 93 -3.94 -2.03 8.96
N ILE A 94 -2.62 -1.99 9.15
CA ILE A 94 -1.64 -2.02 8.06
C ILE A 94 -1.05 -3.42 7.81
N ARG A 95 -1.51 -4.44 8.53
CA ARG A 95 -1.05 -5.81 8.30
C ARG A 95 -1.45 -6.26 6.90
N GLY A 96 -0.50 -6.89 6.21
CA GLY A 96 -0.66 -7.28 4.82
C GLY A 96 -0.48 -6.14 3.81
N SER A 97 -0.21 -4.91 4.26
CA SER A 97 0.15 -3.82 3.35
C SER A 97 1.42 -4.14 2.57
N ARG A 98 1.46 -3.77 1.30
CA ARG A 98 2.55 -4.03 0.35
C ARG A 98 3.28 -2.73 0.04
N VAL A 99 4.59 -2.74 0.24
CA VAL A 99 5.46 -1.58 0.02
C VAL A 99 6.54 -1.95 -0.98
N LEU A 100 6.71 -1.11 -2.00
CA LEU A 100 7.85 -1.16 -2.91
C LEU A 100 8.96 -0.26 -2.38
N TRP A 101 10.11 -0.83 -2.01
CA TRP A 101 11.28 -0.08 -1.56
C TRP A 101 12.38 -0.08 -2.62
N ILE A 102 12.71 1.11 -3.13
CA ILE A 102 13.70 1.32 -4.20
C ILE A 102 14.98 1.91 -3.62
N ASP A 103 16.04 1.12 -3.58
CA ASP A 103 17.34 1.48 -2.97
C ASP A 103 18.46 0.63 -3.61
N ASP A 104 19.52 1.28 -4.10
CA ASP A 104 20.65 0.60 -4.75
C ASP A 104 21.63 -0.04 -3.74
N ARG A 105 21.45 0.20 -2.44
CA ARG A 105 22.27 -0.33 -1.33
C ARG A 105 21.41 -1.09 -0.32
N GLN A 106 20.76 -2.16 -0.79
CA GLN A 106 19.84 -2.97 0.03
C GLN A 106 20.39 -3.48 1.38
N TYR A 107 21.71 -3.61 1.51
CA TYR A 107 22.35 -4.04 2.76
C TYR A 107 22.23 -2.99 3.87
N ASN A 108 22.17 -1.70 3.52
CA ASN A 108 22.03 -0.60 4.48
C ASN A 108 20.63 -0.52 5.10
N ILE A 109 19.62 -1.09 4.45
CA ILE A 109 18.22 -1.02 4.88
C ILE A 109 17.70 -2.34 5.48
N LEU A 110 18.60 -3.28 5.81
CA LEU A 110 18.21 -4.63 6.26
C LEU A 110 17.46 -4.59 7.60
N GLY A 111 17.87 -3.73 8.53
CA GLY A 111 17.25 -3.60 9.84
C GLY A 111 15.82 -3.07 9.74
N GLU A 112 15.66 -2.07 8.89
CA GLU A 112 14.40 -1.40 8.58
C GLU A 112 13.43 -2.37 7.89
N ARG A 113 13.89 -3.10 6.88
CA ARG A 113 13.09 -4.14 6.21
C ARG A 113 12.62 -5.22 7.19
N ARG A 114 13.49 -5.68 8.08
CA ARG A 114 13.14 -6.66 9.13
C ARG A 114 12.07 -6.09 10.07
N LEU A 115 12.21 -4.83 10.46
CA LEU A 115 11.22 -4.15 11.29
C LEU A 115 9.87 -4.03 10.59
N LEU A 116 9.81 -3.60 9.33
CA LEU A 116 8.55 -3.50 8.58
C LEU A 116 7.87 -4.88 8.42
N ARG A 117 8.64 -5.92 8.11
CA ARG A 117 8.11 -7.30 8.05
C ARG A 117 7.59 -7.78 9.39
N ALA A 118 8.27 -7.42 10.48
CA ALA A 118 7.82 -7.73 11.83
C ALA A 118 6.46 -7.05 12.11
N LEU A 119 6.22 -5.84 11.58
CA LEU A 119 4.93 -5.16 11.64
C LEU A 119 3.85 -5.77 10.71
N GLY A 120 4.13 -6.87 10.02
CA GLY A 120 3.22 -7.52 9.10
C GLY A 120 3.13 -6.86 7.72
N ILE A 121 4.08 -5.97 7.38
CA ILE A 121 4.15 -5.30 6.07
C ILE A 121 4.98 -6.15 5.10
N VAL A 122 4.44 -6.39 3.92
CA VAL A 122 5.15 -7.07 2.82
C VAL A 122 6.05 -6.04 2.13
N VAL A 123 7.36 -6.31 2.12
CA VAL A 123 8.35 -5.41 1.50
C VAL A 123 8.96 -6.07 0.27
N VAL A 124 8.63 -5.52 -0.90
CA VAL A 124 9.24 -5.83 -2.20
C VAL A 124 10.35 -4.80 -2.45
N THR A 125 11.48 -5.24 -3.00
CA THR A 125 12.65 -4.37 -3.19
C THR A 125 13.09 -4.30 -4.63
N ALA A 126 13.45 -3.10 -5.08
CA ALA A 126 14.10 -2.84 -6.37
C ALA A 126 15.47 -2.18 -6.13
N ILE A 127 16.48 -2.59 -6.89
CA ILE A 127 17.84 -2.01 -6.81
C ILE A 127 18.05 -0.81 -7.75
N SER A 128 17.10 -0.56 -8.64
CA SER A 128 17.17 0.54 -9.61
C SER A 128 15.77 1.02 -9.99
N SER A 129 15.70 2.17 -10.66
CA SER A 129 14.44 2.72 -11.19
C SER A 129 13.82 1.80 -12.23
N GLU A 130 14.64 1.21 -13.10
CA GLU A 130 14.20 0.31 -14.18
C GLU A 130 13.58 -0.97 -13.61
N LYS A 131 14.21 -1.57 -12.57
CA LYS A 131 13.63 -2.74 -11.91
C LYS A 131 12.35 -2.39 -11.15
N ALA A 132 12.26 -1.18 -10.59
CA ALA A 132 11.04 -0.72 -9.95
C ALA A 132 9.89 -0.57 -10.95
N GLU A 133 10.18 -0.03 -12.15
CA GLU A 133 9.22 0.09 -13.24
C GLU A 133 8.74 -1.27 -13.75
N GLU A 134 9.65 -2.24 -13.92
CA GLU A 134 9.30 -3.62 -14.28
C GLU A 134 8.36 -4.23 -13.23
N ILE A 135 8.69 -4.10 -11.93
CA ILE A 135 7.86 -4.61 -10.84
C ILE A 135 6.47 -3.96 -10.84
N LEU A 136 6.39 -2.63 -10.95
CA LEU A 136 5.12 -1.90 -10.97
C LEU A 136 4.27 -2.24 -12.19
N PHE A 137 4.90 -2.63 -13.29
CA PHE A 137 4.21 -3.06 -14.50
C PHE A 137 3.65 -4.48 -14.38
N GLU A 138 4.41 -5.39 -13.77
CA GLU A 138 3.97 -6.77 -13.55
C GLU A 138 2.97 -6.90 -12.40
N ASP A 139 3.06 -6.02 -11.41
CA ASP A 139 2.30 -6.04 -10.17
C ASP A 139 2.02 -4.61 -9.70
N ASP A 140 0.78 -4.15 -9.84
CA ASP A 140 0.36 -2.81 -9.40
C ASP A 140 -0.33 -2.82 -8.02
N ASP A 141 -0.34 -3.96 -7.31
CA ASP A 141 -0.91 -4.12 -5.98
C ASP A 141 0.07 -3.65 -4.89
N PHE A 142 0.36 -2.36 -4.90
CA PHE A 142 1.16 -1.70 -3.86
C PHE A 142 0.34 -0.66 -3.13
N ASP A 143 0.57 -0.50 -1.83
CA ASP A 143 -0.06 0.53 -1.01
C ASP A 143 0.82 1.80 -0.91
N MET A 144 2.13 1.68 -1.17
CA MET A 144 3.11 2.77 -1.01
C MET A 144 4.46 2.45 -1.69
N ILE A 145 5.18 3.51 -2.06
CA ILE A 145 6.59 3.46 -2.47
C ILE A 145 7.48 4.12 -1.41
N ILE A 146 8.60 3.47 -1.07
CA ILE A 146 9.74 4.08 -0.38
C ILE A 146 10.89 4.19 -1.38
N SER A 147 11.49 5.37 -1.49
CA SER A 147 12.58 5.60 -2.44
C SER A 147 13.76 6.28 -1.76
N ASP A 148 14.98 5.79 -2.01
CA ASP A 148 16.16 6.64 -1.82
C ASP A 148 16.08 7.82 -2.81
N VAL A 149 16.68 8.95 -2.44
CA VAL A 149 16.75 10.17 -3.26
C VAL A 149 17.82 10.04 -4.34
N GLN A 150 18.97 9.47 -3.99
CA GLN A 150 20.13 9.39 -4.87
C GLN A 150 20.44 7.95 -5.22
N ARG A 151 20.40 7.63 -6.50
CA ARG A 151 20.86 6.34 -7.04
C ARG A 151 21.30 6.54 -8.48
N LYS A 152 21.85 5.50 -9.11
CA LYS A 152 22.10 5.52 -10.55
C LYS A 152 20.82 5.21 -11.32
N GLY A 153 20.62 5.88 -12.44
CA GLY A 153 19.52 5.62 -13.37
C GLY A 153 19.43 6.71 -14.43
N MET A 154 18.40 6.62 -15.25
CA MET A 154 18.26 7.42 -16.47
C MET A 154 17.00 8.28 -16.49
N SER A 155 16.17 8.27 -15.44
CA SER A 155 14.92 9.04 -15.40
C SER A 155 15.16 10.55 -15.51
N TYR A 156 16.35 11.05 -15.14
CA TYR A 156 16.72 12.45 -15.30
C TYR A 156 16.61 12.96 -16.75
N LYS A 157 16.81 12.07 -17.74
CA LYS A 157 16.68 12.41 -19.17
C LYS A 157 15.24 12.69 -19.57
N LEU A 158 14.28 12.15 -18.83
CA LEU A 158 12.85 12.19 -19.15
C LEU A 158 12.19 13.48 -18.65
N ASN A 159 12.79 14.12 -17.66
CA ASN A 159 12.20 15.26 -16.96
C ASN A 159 13.14 16.47 -16.84
N ASN A 160 14.30 16.45 -17.52
CA ASN A 160 15.36 17.44 -17.41
C ASN A 160 15.84 17.65 -15.96
N GLY A 161 15.90 16.56 -15.20
CA GLY A 161 16.30 16.55 -13.80
C GLY A 161 17.81 16.43 -13.60
N GLU A 162 18.22 16.50 -12.35
CA GLU A 162 19.62 16.33 -11.95
C GLU A 162 20.00 14.84 -11.96
N PRO A 163 21.05 14.39 -12.67
CA PRO A 163 21.40 12.97 -12.79
C PRO A 163 21.63 12.27 -11.45
N ILE A 164 22.11 13.00 -10.43
CA ILE A 164 22.39 12.45 -9.10
C ILE A 164 21.11 12.23 -8.27
N HIS A 165 19.97 12.85 -8.62
CA HIS A 165 18.70 12.75 -7.91
C HIS A 165 17.73 11.77 -8.57
N GLU A 166 18.26 10.64 -9.04
CA GLU A 166 17.48 9.66 -9.80
C GLU A 166 16.19 9.21 -9.08
N GLY A 167 16.22 9.09 -7.76
CA GLY A 167 15.01 8.75 -7.01
C GLY A 167 13.89 9.76 -7.16
N VAL A 168 14.25 11.04 -7.14
CA VAL A 168 13.31 12.14 -7.38
C VAL A 168 12.84 12.11 -8.83
N ASN A 169 13.78 11.91 -9.77
CA ASN A 169 13.43 11.91 -11.19
C ASN A 169 12.45 10.81 -11.56
N PHE A 170 12.69 9.62 -11.02
CA PHE A 170 11.81 8.46 -11.18
C PHE A 170 10.40 8.76 -10.67
N ILE A 171 10.26 9.31 -9.46
CA ILE A 171 8.93 9.63 -8.92
C ILE A 171 8.23 10.72 -9.73
N VAL A 172 8.96 11.72 -10.23
CA VAL A 172 8.39 12.73 -11.14
C VAL A 172 7.92 12.09 -12.45
N ALA A 173 8.71 11.19 -13.04
CA ALA A 173 8.34 10.47 -14.27
C ALA A 173 7.11 9.59 -14.03
N LEU A 174 7.11 8.83 -12.93
CA LEU A 174 6.00 7.98 -12.50
C LEU A 174 4.72 8.80 -12.30
N ARG A 175 4.78 9.92 -11.57
CA ARG A 175 3.61 10.79 -11.36
C ARG A 175 3.06 11.42 -12.64
N LYS A 176 3.93 11.69 -13.60
CA LYS A 176 3.51 12.16 -14.94
C LYS A 176 2.92 11.03 -15.78
N GLY A 177 3.06 9.78 -15.34
CA GLY A 177 2.76 8.58 -16.12
C GLY A 177 3.69 8.42 -17.31
N TYR A 178 4.83 9.10 -17.38
CA TYR A 178 5.67 9.03 -18.57
C TYR A 178 6.41 7.69 -18.65
N LEU A 179 6.42 7.06 -19.83
CA LEU A 179 7.12 5.80 -20.09
C LEU A 179 8.40 6.04 -20.90
N PHE A 180 8.26 6.47 -22.16
CA PHE A 180 9.38 6.67 -23.09
C PHE A 180 9.02 7.62 -24.22
N SER A 181 10.06 8.08 -24.94
CA SER A 181 9.91 8.87 -26.16
C SER A 181 10.20 8.03 -27.41
N LEU A 182 9.47 8.34 -28.47
CA LEU A 182 9.68 7.82 -29.81
C LEU A 182 10.08 8.97 -30.74
N GLU A 183 10.91 8.68 -31.74
CA GLU A 183 11.22 9.65 -32.80
C GLU A 183 9.93 10.09 -33.54
N SER A 184 9.86 11.36 -33.95
CA SER A 184 8.69 11.94 -34.63
C SER A 184 8.29 11.20 -35.91
N LYS A 185 9.22 10.54 -36.60
CA LYS A 185 8.94 9.72 -37.80
C LYS A 185 7.95 8.59 -37.53
N PHE A 186 7.83 8.14 -36.28
CA PHE A 186 6.89 7.08 -35.91
C PHE A 186 5.43 7.54 -35.87
N LYS A 187 5.16 8.85 -36.02
CA LYS A 187 3.81 9.42 -36.06
C LYS A 187 2.96 8.83 -37.18
N GLN A 188 3.58 8.42 -38.29
CA GLN A 188 2.89 7.80 -39.42
C GLN A 188 2.19 6.47 -39.06
N TYR A 189 2.61 5.83 -37.96
CA TYR A 189 2.04 4.57 -37.46
C TYR A 189 0.88 4.78 -36.48
N LEU A 190 0.59 6.02 -36.06
CA LEU A 190 -0.51 6.38 -35.16
C LEU A 190 -1.80 6.69 -35.94
N GLN A 191 -2.22 5.73 -36.77
CA GLN A 191 -3.48 5.80 -37.52
C GLN A 191 -4.60 5.19 -36.67
N GLU A 192 -5.79 5.79 -36.71
CA GLU A 192 -6.94 5.27 -35.97
C GLU A 192 -7.31 3.85 -36.42
N GLY A 193 -7.62 2.97 -35.48
CA GLY A 193 -7.93 1.57 -35.75
C GLY A 193 -7.00 0.60 -35.04
N ALA A 194 -6.71 -0.55 -35.65
CA ALA A 194 -5.88 -1.58 -35.05
C ALA A 194 -4.39 -1.17 -35.01
N VAL A 195 -3.68 -1.56 -33.94
CA VAL A 195 -2.23 -1.37 -33.83
C VAL A 195 -1.51 -2.20 -34.92
N ASN A 196 -0.74 -1.52 -35.78
CA ASN A 196 0.08 -2.14 -36.83
C ASN A 196 1.32 -2.86 -36.26
N GLU A 197 1.91 -3.76 -37.05
CA GLU A 197 3.04 -4.60 -36.62
C GLU A 197 4.31 -3.77 -36.36
N GLU A 198 4.52 -2.68 -37.10
CA GLU A 198 5.65 -1.77 -36.89
C GLU A 198 5.59 -1.10 -35.51
N LEU A 199 4.43 -0.61 -35.10
CA LEU A 199 4.23 0.01 -33.79
C LEU A 199 4.39 -1.00 -32.65
N LYS A 200 3.96 -2.26 -32.84
CA LYS A 200 4.21 -3.34 -31.87
C LYS A 200 5.69 -3.55 -31.67
N LYS A 201 6.45 -3.69 -32.75
CA LYS A 201 7.90 -3.88 -32.68
C LYS A 201 8.60 -2.72 -31.98
N ILE A 202 8.17 -1.48 -32.25
CA ILE A 202 8.71 -0.29 -31.57
C ILE A 202 8.44 -0.33 -30.06
N PHE A 203 7.25 -0.74 -29.64
CA PHE A 203 6.95 -0.92 -28.22
C PHE A 203 7.75 -2.09 -27.61
N GLU A 204 7.92 -3.20 -28.33
CA GLU A 204 8.71 -4.36 -27.88
C GLU A 204 10.18 -4.00 -27.67
N ASP A 205 10.75 -3.19 -28.57
CA ASP A 205 12.11 -2.64 -28.44
C ASP A 205 12.24 -1.74 -27.19
N LYS A 206 11.12 -1.25 -26.65
CA LYS A 206 11.02 -0.50 -25.38
C LYS A 206 10.53 -1.37 -24.22
N GLN A 207 10.60 -2.69 -24.34
CA GLN A 207 10.17 -3.67 -23.33
C GLN A 207 8.68 -3.57 -22.98
N ARG A 208 7.84 -3.15 -23.93
CA ARG A 208 6.38 -3.11 -23.80
C ARG A 208 5.75 -3.95 -24.91
N SER A 209 4.78 -4.80 -24.60
CA SER A 209 4.05 -5.55 -25.62
C SER A 209 2.75 -4.85 -25.97
N LEU A 210 2.45 -4.72 -27.26
CA LEU A 210 1.12 -4.37 -27.75
C LEU A 210 0.50 -5.56 -28.47
N SER A 211 -0.72 -5.94 -28.10
CA SER A 211 -1.44 -7.05 -28.70
C SER A 211 -2.03 -6.68 -30.06
N ARG A 212 -2.39 -7.70 -30.85
CA ARG A 212 -3.13 -7.51 -32.11
C ARG A 212 -4.54 -6.93 -31.93
N ARG A 213 -5.07 -6.98 -30.70
CA ARG A 213 -6.38 -6.41 -30.36
C ARG A 213 -6.28 -4.98 -29.87
N GLY A 214 -5.07 -4.45 -29.69
CA GLY A 214 -4.86 -3.06 -29.34
C GLY A 214 -5.49 -2.13 -30.38
N SER A 215 -6.14 -1.08 -29.89
CA SER A 215 -6.78 -0.06 -30.73
C SER A 215 -6.18 1.32 -30.46
N ILE A 216 -5.94 2.07 -31.52
CA ILE A 216 -5.49 3.45 -31.51
C ILE A 216 -6.70 4.35 -31.79
N SER A 217 -6.91 5.36 -30.96
CA SER A 217 -7.86 6.44 -31.21
C SER A 217 -7.15 7.79 -31.13
N LYS A 218 -7.58 8.75 -31.95
CA LYS A 218 -7.06 10.11 -31.89
C LYS A 218 -7.89 10.90 -30.88
N ILE A 219 -7.24 11.49 -29.87
CA ILE A 219 -7.90 12.39 -28.91
C ILE A 219 -7.96 13.80 -29.51
N ASP A 220 -6.83 14.29 -30.01
CA ASP A 220 -6.69 15.60 -30.66
C ASP A 220 -5.54 15.58 -31.70
N GLU A 221 -5.20 16.72 -32.29
CA GLU A 221 -4.16 16.82 -33.33
C GLU A 221 -2.76 16.34 -32.89
N LYS A 222 -2.47 16.40 -31.59
CA LYS A 222 -1.19 16.06 -30.99
C LYS A 222 -1.29 14.93 -29.97
N CYS A 223 -2.47 14.35 -29.75
CA CYS A 223 -2.69 13.32 -28.74
C CYS A 223 -3.42 12.11 -29.31
N TRP A 224 -2.90 10.92 -29.01
CA TRP A 224 -3.51 9.62 -29.31
C TRP A 224 -3.66 8.81 -28.03
N GLU A 225 -4.59 7.86 -28.05
CA GLU A 225 -4.74 6.84 -27.03
C GLU A 225 -4.54 5.47 -27.67
N ILE A 226 -3.78 4.61 -27.00
CA ILE A 226 -3.72 3.18 -27.32
C ILE A 226 -4.37 2.44 -26.17
N VAL A 227 -5.46 1.73 -26.45
CA VAL A 227 -6.10 0.82 -25.50
C VAL A 227 -5.74 -0.61 -25.90
N ASP A 228 -5.09 -1.33 -25.01
CA ASP A 228 -4.72 -2.73 -25.21
C ASP A 228 -5.05 -3.55 -23.96
N TYR A 229 -6.16 -4.29 -24.03
CA TYR A 229 -6.78 -4.95 -22.87
C TYR A 229 -7.06 -3.96 -21.71
N SER A 230 -6.40 -4.14 -20.57
CA SER A 230 -6.50 -3.25 -19.40
C SER A 230 -5.51 -2.09 -19.45
N MET A 231 -4.57 -2.10 -20.40
CA MET A 231 -3.55 -1.07 -20.52
C MET A 231 -4.07 0.08 -21.38
N ARG A 232 -3.77 1.30 -20.95
CA ARG A 232 -4.13 2.53 -21.66
C ARG A 232 -2.91 3.41 -21.72
N TYR A 233 -2.40 3.60 -22.93
CA TYR A 233 -1.31 4.51 -23.20
C TYR A 233 -1.85 5.79 -23.82
N ARG A 234 -1.29 6.93 -23.43
CA ARG A 234 -1.48 8.20 -24.13
C ARG A 234 -0.19 8.57 -24.83
N ILE A 235 -0.28 8.99 -26.08
CA ILE A 235 0.88 9.43 -26.85
C ILE A 235 0.70 10.90 -27.17
N LYS A 236 1.68 11.74 -26.81
CA LYS A 236 1.67 13.18 -27.03
C LYS A 236 2.82 13.62 -27.94
N ASP A 237 2.49 14.29 -29.03
CA ASP A 237 3.45 14.89 -29.94
C ASP A 237 3.94 16.25 -29.40
N THR A 238 5.24 16.35 -29.14
CA THR A 238 5.90 17.57 -28.67
C THR A 238 6.37 18.47 -29.82
N GLY A 239 6.27 17.99 -31.06
CA GLY A 239 6.85 18.59 -32.27
C GLY A 239 8.22 18.02 -32.63
N THR A 240 8.97 17.50 -31.65
CA THR A 240 10.29 16.86 -31.88
C THR A 240 10.26 15.36 -31.68
N GLU A 241 9.40 14.88 -30.78
CA GLU A 241 9.27 13.47 -30.39
C GLU A 241 7.82 13.15 -29.99
N LEU A 242 7.52 11.86 -29.84
CA LEU A 242 6.24 11.35 -29.36
C LEU A 242 6.44 10.75 -27.97
N ASN A 243 5.88 11.39 -26.95
CA ASN A 243 6.00 10.95 -25.57
C ASN A 243 4.86 9.99 -25.24
N VAL A 244 5.19 8.78 -24.81
CA VAL A 244 4.23 7.75 -24.42
C VAL A 244 4.07 7.79 -22.90
N TYR A 245 2.81 7.79 -22.46
CA TYR A 245 2.40 7.83 -21.06
C TYR A 245 1.51 6.64 -20.73
N ASP A 246 1.62 6.10 -19.52
CA ASP A 246 0.68 5.19 -18.88
C ASP A 246 -0.40 5.98 -18.12
N ASP A 247 -1.67 5.69 -18.39
CA ASP A 247 -2.82 6.25 -17.65
C ASP A 247 -3.17 5.40 -16.41
N ASN A 248 -2.26 4.53 -15.93
CA ASN A 248 -2.47 3.80 -14.67
C ASN A 248 -2.48 4.75 -13.46
N ARG A 249 -3.68 5.25 -13.16
CA ARG A 249 -3.95 6.18 -12.06
C ARG A 249 -3.56 5.61 -10.70
N VAL A 250 -3.60 4.29 -10.52
CA VAL A 250 -3.27 3.67 -9.23
C VAL A 250 -1.80 3.89 -8.93
N ILE A 251 -0.91 3.43 -9.81
CA ILE A 251 0.55 3.60 -9.66
C ILE A 251 0.91 5.08 -9.53
N ASN A 252 0.33 5.92 -10.38
CA ASN A 252 0.60 7.36 -10.41
C ASN A 252 0.06 8.08 -9.17
N SER A 253 -0.76 7.43 -8.33
CA SER A 253 -1.32 7.98 -7.09
C SER A 253 -0.79 7.32 -5.81
N LEU A 254 0.15 6.38 -5.90
CA LEU A 254 0.72 5.73 -4.71
C LEU A 254 1.40 6.77 -3.79
N PRO A 255 1.16 6.76 -2.47
CA PRO A 255 1.93 7.57 -1.54
C PRO A 255 3.42 7.23 -1.64
N VAL A 256 4.28 8.25 -1.51
CA VAL A 256 5.73 8.10 -1.60
C VAL A 256 6.39 8.65 -0.34
N ILE A 257 7.35 7.92 0.20
CA ILE A 257 8.29 8.44 1.21
C ILE A 257 9.69 8.43 0.61
N PHE A 258 10.34 9.60 0.53
CA PHE A 258 11.79 9.66 0.34
C PHE A 258 12.49 9.40 1.65
N TYR A 259 13.35 8.39 1.68
CA TYR A 259 14.14 8.02 2.83
C TYR A 259 15.63 8.13 2.52
N ALA A 260 16.31 9.09 3.16
CA ALA A 260 17.75 9.27 3.01
C ALA A 260 18.36 9.94 4.24
N ALA A 261 19.56 9.51 4.64
CA ALA A 261 20.30 10.05 5.78
C ALA A 261 20.98 11.41 5.49
N TYR A 262 20.25 12.33 4.85
CA TYR A 262 20.73 13.69 4.59
C TYR A 262 20.30 14.67 5.69
N PRO A 263 21.03 15.79 5.85
CA PRO A 263 20.52 16.94 6.57
C PRO A 263 19.16 17.36 6.00
N TRP A 264 18.20 17.65 6.88
CA TRP A 264 16.81 17.91 6.50
C TRP A 264 16.65 18.94 5.39
N LYS A 265 17.40 20.05 5.45
CA LYS A 265 17.38 21.11 4.43
C LYS A 265 17.79 20.60 3.04
N LYS A 266 18.78 19.71 2.95
CA LYS A 266 19.20 19.11 1.68
C LYS A 266 18.14 18.15 1.15
N LEU A 267 17.64 17.25 2.00
CA LEU A 267 16.57 16.32 1.64
C LEU A 267 15.34 17.06 1.11
N PHE A 268 14.93 18.12 1.80
CA PHE A 268 13.84 18.98 1.39
C PHE A 268 14.08 19.57 0.01
N ASN A 269 15.23 20.20 -0.22
CA ASN A 269 15.55 20.86 -1.48
C ASN A 269 15.63 19.88 -2.66
N TYR A 270 16.25 18.72 -2.47
CA TYR A 270 16.39 17.73 -3.54
C TYR A 270 15.05 17.16 -4.00
N THR A 271 14.06 17.11 -3.10
CA THR A 271 12.77 16.47 -3.36
C THR A 271 11.67 17.45 -3.80
N ILE A 272 11.96 18.75 -3.92
CA ILE A 272 11.03 19.78 -4.41
C ILE A 272 10.32 19.36 -5.71
N PRO A 273 11.04 18.89 -6.76
CA PRO A 273 10.39 18.56 -8.05
C PRO A 273 9.31 17.49 -7.96
N ALA A 274 9.43 16.56 -7.00
CA ALA A 274 8.45 15.49 -6.77
C ALA A 274 7.32 15.89 -5.82
N ARG A 275 7.44 17.03 -5.11
CA ARG A 275 6.50 17.45 -4.06
C ARG A 275 5.52 18.52 -4.51
N GLU A 276 6.00 19.55 -5.20
CA GLU A 276 5.18 20.73 -5.52
C GLU A 276 4.10 20.51 -6.59
N PRO A 277 4.25 19.63 -7.61
CA PRO A 277 3.24 19.50 -8.66
C PRO A 277 2.19 18.41 -8.41
N PHE A 278 2.33 17.55 -7.40
CA PHE A 278 1.66 16.26 -7.38
C PHE A 278 0.88 15.98 -6.09
N ILE A 279 -0.27 15.33 -6.26
CA ILE A 279 -1.11 14.77 -5.19
C ILE A 279 -1.19 13.24 -5.44
N PRO A 280 -1.05 12.38 -4.41
CA PRO A 280 -0.83 12.72 -3.00
C PRO A 280 0.57 13.24 -2.71
N GLU A 281 0.67 14.03 -1.65
CA GLU A 281 1.91 14.65 -1.20
C GLU A 281 3.00 13.60 -0.94
N VAL A 282 4.23 13.94 -1.33
CA VAL A 282 5.40 13.12 -1.04
C VAL A 282 5.97 13.48 0.32
N GLU A 283 6.23 12.45 1.11
CA GLU A 283 6.69 12.54 2.48
C GLU A 283 8.21 12.33 2.59
N LEU A 284 8.84 12.95 3.59
CA LEU A 284 10.30 12.91 3.77
C LEU A 284 10.69 12.28 5.10
N SER A 285 11.68 11.40 5.09
CA SER A 285 12.25 10.81 6.30
C SER A 285 13.77 10.78 6.22
N ASN A 286 14.44 11.22 7.28
CA ASN A 286 15.90 11.10 7.42
C ASN A 286 16.32 10.32 8.67
N SER A 287 15.36 9.70 9.35
CA SER A 287 15.59 8.80 10.48
C SER A 287 14.62 7.63 10.42
N ILE A 288 15.02 6.50 11.00
CA ILE A 288 14.17 5.31 11.03
C ILE A 288 12.88 5.52 11.83
N GLU A 289 12.94 6.30 12.91
CA GLU A 289 11.74 6.61 13.70
C GLU A 289 10.68 7.34 12.87
N MET A 290 11.11 8.37 12.14
CA MET A 290 10.23 9.14 11.27
C MET A 290 9.68 8.27 10.14
N LEU A 291 10.55 7.46 9.51
CA LEU A 291 10.16 6.55 8.44
C LEU A 291 9.05 5.60 8.90
N VAL A 292 9.28 4.85 9.98
CA VAL A 292 8.31 3.86 10.48
C VAL A 292 7.00 4.53 10.90
N THR A 293 7.07 5.66 11.59
CA THR A 293 5.89 6.42 12.00
C THR A 293 5.04 6.84 10.81
N LYS A 294 5.68 7.38 9.76
CA LYS A 294 5.00 7.83 8.54
C LYS A 294 4.41 6.67 7.74
N ILE A 295 5.14 5.57 7.62
CA ILE A 295 4.65 4.33 6.98
C ILE A 295 3.34 3.89 7.64
N ILE A 296 3.33 3.75 8.97
CA ILE A 296 2.14 3.30 9.70
C ILE A 296 0.95 4.24 9.48
N ILE A 297 1.17 5.55 9.59
CA ILE A 297 0.10 6.55 9.43
C ILE A 297 -0.47 6.53 8.01
N ILE A 298 0.39 6.54 6.99
CA ILE A 298 -0.06 6.61 5.60
C ILE A 298 -0.73 5.31 5.18
N LEU A 299 -0.15 4.15 5.49
CA LEU A 299 -0.76 2.86 5.17
C LEU A 299 -2.11 2.69 5.86
N SER A 300 -2.25 3.15 7.11
CA SER A 300 -3.56 3.13 7.80
C SER A 300 -4.59 3.99 7.06
N LYS A 301 -4.20 5.16 6.54
CA LYS A 301 -5.08 6.01 5.71
C LYS A 301 -5.45 5.34 4.39
N VAL A 302 -4.49 4.72 3.70
CA VAL A 302 -4.72 3.98 2.44
C VAL A 302 -5.71 2.84 2.68
N ARG A 303 -5.48 2.03 3.71
CA ARG A 303 -6.34 0.88 4.05
C ARG A 303 -7.72 1.27 4.56
N SER A 304 -7.87 2.45 5.16
CA SER A 304 -9.18 3.00 5.55
C SER A 304 -9.98 3.51 4.36
N ASN A 305 -9.35 3.71 3.19
CA ASN A 305 -9.99 4.21 1.97
C ASN A 305 -9.65 3.30 0.78
N PRO A 306 -10.14 2.04 0.78
CA PRO A 306 -9.80 1.09 -0.27
C PRO A 306 -10.27 1.58 -1.64
N ILE A 307 -9.49 1.26 -2.67
CA ILE A 307 -9.86 1.54 -4.06
C ILE A 307 -11.19 0.81 -4.34
N PRO A 308 -12.22 1.50 -4.88
CA PRO A 308 -13.49 0.87 -5.18
C PRO A 308 -13.29 -0.22 -6.24
N ILE A 309 -13.53 -1.47 -5.86
CA ILE A 309 -13.40 -2.62 -6.77
C ILE A 309 -14.69 -2.77 -7.58
N LYS A 310 -14.57 -2.92 -8.90
CA LYS A 310 -15.67 -3.40 -9.74
C LYS A 310 -15.95 -4.87 -9.36
N LEU A 311 -17.05 -5.13 -8.66
CA LEU A 311 -17.44 -6.49 -8.23
C LEU A 311 -17.64 -7.47 -9.39
N LYS A 312 -17.96 -6.96 -10.58
CA LYS A 312 -18.15 -7.77 -11.78
C LYS A 312 -16.91 -7.73 -12.65
N LYS A 313 -16.23 -8.89 -12.75
CA LYS A 313 -15.18 -9.11 -13.75
C LYS A 313 -15.82 -9.00 -15.14
N GLU A 314 -15.26 -8.13 -15.98
CA GLU A 314 -15.66 -8.07 -17.39
C GLU A 314 -15.13 -9.35 -18.08
N PRO A 315 -15.99 -10.11 -18.78
CA PRO A 315 -15.56 -11.34 -19.42
C PRO A 315 -14.53 -11.02 -20.51
N THR A 316 -13.41 -11.74 -20.49
CA THR A 316 -12.44 -11.69 -21.57
C THR A 316 -13.10 -12.25 -22.85
N PRO A 317 -13.13 -11.51 -23.97
CA PRO A 317 -13.71 -12.02 -25.21
C PRO A 317 -13.03 -13.33 -25.63
N ALA A 318 -13.82 -14.38 -25.83
CA ALA A 318 -13.34 -15.65 -26.38
C ALA A 318 -12.66 -15.40 -27.73
N ALA A 319 -11.50 -16.03 -27.93
CA ALA A 319 -10.71 -15.91 -29.15
C ALA A 319 -11.25 -16.78 -30.28
#